data_AF-A0A8X8WY19-F1
#
_entry.id   AF-A0A8X8WY19-F1
#
_cell.length_a   1.000
_cell.length_b   1.000
_cell.length_c   1.000
_cell.angle_alpha   90.00
_cell.angle_beta   90.00
_cell.angle_gamma   90.00
#
_symmetry.space_group_name_H-M   'P 1'
#
loop_
_entity.id
_entity.type
_entity.pdbx_description
1 polymer ?
#
loop_
_entity_poly.entity_id
_entity_poly.type
_entity_poly.pdbx_seq_one_letter_code
_entity_poly.pdbx_strand_id
1 'polypeptide(L)'
;MDFFKGNEALCGILRFNVPICPEVSNHVSKRKMVERASLIAFGVVAFISIVSLALIFLRKRRKDKTTIEVDEMISIVPERISYYELMQATEQFSGTNLLGTGSSCSVYKGVLNNGKVVAVKVFNLRLEGISKIFDA
;
A
#
# COMPACT_ATOMS: atom_id res chain seq x y z
N MET A 1 12.87 -4.26 80.43
CA MET A 1 11.92 -4.75 79.40
C MET A 1 12.51 -4.37 78.05
N ASP A 2 13.61 -5.02 77.67
CA ASP A 2 14.49 -4.51 76.61
C ASP A 2 14.76 -5.54 75.50
N PHE A 3 14.12 -6.71 75.58
CA PHE A 3 14.38 -7.83 74.65
C PHE A 3 13.75 -7.67 73.25
N PHE A 4 12.90 -6.67 73.03
CA PHE A 4 12.16 -6.51 71.77
C PHE A 4 12.49 -5.22 71.01
N LYS A 5 13.51 -4.48 71.45
CA LYS A 5 13.90 -3.20 70.83
C LYS A 5 14.74 -3.48 69.57
N GLY A 6 14.14 -3.29 68.39
CA GLY A 6 14.84 -3.38 67.10
C GLY A 6 14.29 -4.40 66.10
N ASN A 7 13.22 -5.14 66.45
CA ASN A 7 12.56 -6.06 65.50
C ASN A 7 11.24 -5.46 65.02
N GLU A 8 11.24 -4.87 63.83
CA GLU A 8 10.08 -4.14 63.27
C GLU A 8 8.85 -5.05 63.04
N ALA A 9 9.04 -6.37 62.98
CA ALA A 9 7.97 -7.35 62.79
C ALA A 9 7.19 -7.69 64.08
N LEU A 10 7.64 -7.24 65.25
CA LEU A 10 7.02 -7.55 66.55
C LEU A 10 6.21 -6.38 67.14
N CYS A 11 5.87 -5.40 66.31
CA CYS A 11 5.02 -4.31 66.72
C CYS A 11 3.54 -4.75 66.80
N GLY A 12 2.74 -4.18 67.71
CA GLY A 12 1.37 -4.64 67.95
C GLY A 12 0.58 -3.78 68.93
N ILE A 13 -0.51 -4.33 69.48
CA ILE A 13 -1.43 -3.59 70.35
C ILE A 13 -0.84 -3.50 71.76
N LEU A 14 -0.93 -2.31 72.39
CA LEU A 14 -0.31 -1.98 73.69
C LEU A 14 -0.64 -2.99 74.82
N ARG A 15 -1.79 -3.66 74.73
CA ARG A 15 -2.28 -4.65 75.71
C ARG A 15 -1.32 -5.85 75.91
N PHE A 16 -0.45 -6.11 74.94
CA PHE A 16 0.55 -7.18 75.01
C PHE A 16 1.97 -6.68 75.36
N ASN A 17 2.13 -5.44 75.83
CA ASN A 17 3.42 -4.81 76.18
C ASN A 17 4.44 -4.79 75.03
N VAL A 18 3.98 -4.70 73.79
CA VAL A 18 4.82 -4.58 72.57
C VAL A 18 4.78 -3.14 72.01
N PRO A 19 5.82 -2.68 71.31
CA PRO A 19 5.83 -1.37 70.67
C PRO A 19 4.73 -1.25 69.60
N ILE A 20 4.14 -0.06 69.44
CA ILE A 20 3.10 0.19 68.43
C ILE A 20 3.73 0.22 67.03
N CYS A 21 3.07 -0.39 66.06
CA CYS A 21 3.55 -0.36 64.68
C CYS A 21 3.49 1.07 64.11
N PRO A 22 4.55 1.52 63.42
CA PRO A 22 4.44 2.73 62.63
C PRO A 22 3.39 2.50 61.54
N GLU A 23 2.43 3.44 61.44
CA GLU A 23 1.46 3.44 60.36
C GLU A 23 2.21 3.70 59.05
N VAL A 24 2.47 2.66 58.26
CA VAL A 24 3.10 2.81 56.95
C VAL A 24 2.10 3.54 56.07
N SER A 25 2.33 4.83 55.85
CA SER A 25 1.52 5.68 54.99
C SER A 25 1.49 5.11 53.57
N ASN A 26 0.38 4.46 53.23
CA ASN A 26 0.08 3.93 51.89
C ASN A 26 0.08 5.02 50.79
N HIS A 27 0.14 6.29 51.16
CA HIS A 27 0.13 7.42 50.25
C HIS A 27 1.40 7.51 49.39
N VAL A 28 2.58 7.20 49.95
CA VAL A 28 3.85 7.25 49.21
C VAL A 28 3.99 6.07 48.24
N SER A 29 3.48 4.89 48.61
CA SER A 29 3.47 3.68 47.76
C SER A 29 2.53 3.85 46.55
N LYS A 30 1.31 4.36 46.78
CA LYS A 30 0.33 4.62 45.71
C LYS A 30 0.83 5.65 44.70
N ARG A 31 1.49 6.73 45.13
CA ARG A 31 2.08 7.74 44.24
C ARG A 31 3.14 7.16 43.31
N LYS A 32 4.07 6.35 43.83
CA LYS A 32 5.11 5.69 43.03
C LYS A 32 4.53 4.65 42.05
N MET A 33 3.44 3.98 42.42
CA MET A 33 2.74 3.05 41.54
C MET A 33 2.03 3.78 40.37
N VAL A 34 1.38 4.92 40.66
CA VAL A 34 0.74 5.77 39.65
C VAL A 34 1.76 6.39 38.71
N GLU A 35 2.90 6.88 39.21
CA GLU A 35 3.99 7.41 38.37
C GLU A 35 4.53 6.35 37.41
N ARG A 36 4.76 5.11 37.88
CA ARG A 36 5.19 4.00 37.01
C ARG A 36 4.14 3.60 35.98
N ALA A 37 2.87 3.53 36.39
CA ALA A 37 1.77 3.22 35.47
C ALA A 37 1.60 4.30 34.40
N SER A 38 1.78 5.56 34.77
CA SER A 38 1.72 6.69 33.85
C SER A 38 2.83 6.63 32.80
N LEU A 39 4.08 6.35 33.20
CA LEU A 39 5.20 6.20 32.26
C LEU A 39 4.96 5.07 31.24
N ILE A 40 4.41 3.93 31.69
CA ILE A 40 4.07 2.81 30.81
C ILE A 40 2.95 3.23 29.83
N ALA A 41 1.91 3.91 30.32
CA ALA A 41 0.82 4.38 29.49
C ALA A 41 1.30 5.36 28.40
N PHE A 42 2.18 6.31 28.74
CA PHE A 42 2.79 7.22 27.77
C PHE A 42 3.62 6.47 26.72
N GLY A 43 4.39 5.47 27.13
CA GLY A 43 5.16 4.62 26.21
C GLY A 43 4.27 3.89 25.21
N VAL A 44 3.14 3.32 25.67
CA VAL A 44 2.17 2.63 24.81
C VAL A 44 1.53 3.60 23.82
N VAL A 45 1.08 4.77 24.28
CA VAL A 45 0.47 5.78 23.40
C VAL A 45 1.46 6.29 22.36
N ALA A 46 2.70 6.58 22.76
CA ALA A 46 3.76 7.00 21.85
C ALA A 46 4.10 5.93 20.82
N PHE A 47 4.14 4.66 21.22
CA PHE A 47 4.39 3.56 20.29
C PHE A 47 3.25 3.42 19.25
N ILE A 48 1.99 3.46 19.71
CA ILE A 48 0.82 3.39 18.81
C ILE A 48 0.80 4.57 17.84
N SER A 49 1.14 5.79 18.29
CA SER A 49 1.17 6.96 17.43
C SER A 49 2.27 6.87 16.37
N ILE A 50 3.47 6.41 16.73
CA ILE A 50 4.58 6.19 15.79
C ILE A 50 4.21 5.14 14.75
N VAL A 51 3.65 3.99 15.17
CA VAL A 51 3.22 2.93 14.24
C VAL A 51 2.14 3.44 13.29
N SER A 52 1.15 4.17 13.81
CA SER A 52 0.08 4.74 13.00
C SER A 52 0.62 5.73 11.96
N LEU A 53 1.52 6.63 12.34
CA LEU A 53 2.18 7.57 11.43
C LEU A 53 3.01 6.85 10.37
N ALA A 54 3.78 5.84 10.77
CA ALA A 54 4.55 5.01 9.83
C ALA A 54 3.63 4.32 8.81
N LEU A 55 2.52 3.72 9.25
CA LEU A 55 1.54 3.09 8.37
C LEU A 55 0.90 4.10 7.40
N ILE A 56 0.52 5.29 7.89
CA ILE A 56 -0.03 6.36 7.05
C ILE A 56 1.00 6.82 6.02
N PHE A 57 2.25 7.02 6.43
CA PHE A 57 3.33 7.43 5.54
C PHE A 57 3.64 6.38 4.47
N LEU A 58 3.70 5.10 4.86
CA LEU A 58 3.89 3.99 3.93
C LEU A 58 2.71 3.86 2.96
N ARG A 59 1.47 4.01 3.43
CA ARG A 59 0.28 4.03 2.58
C ARG A 59 0.30 5.19 1.60
N LYS A 60 0.70 6.39 2.05
CA LYS A 60 0.84 7.57 1.18
C LYS A 60 1.90 7.35 0.11
N ARG A 61 3.09 6.87 0.50
CA ARG A 61 4.16 6.51 -0.46
C ARG A 61 3.74 5.43 -1.44
N ARG A 62 2.95 4.44 -1.01
CA ARG A 62 2.41 3.41 -1.91
C ARG A 62 1.40 4.00 -2.88
N LYS A 63 0.50 4.88 -2.41
CA LYS A 63 -0.44 5.59 -3.29
C LYS A 63 0.29 6.43 -4.33
N ASP A 64 1.29 7.22 -3.92
CA ASP A 64 2.07 8.06 -4.84
C ASP A 64 2.79 7.21 -5.90
N LYS A 65 3.36 6.05 -5.51
CA LYS A 65 3.93 5.08 -6.45
C LYS A 65 2.89 4.49 -7.38
N THR A 66 1.75 4.06 -6.86
CA THR A 66 0.67 3.49 -7.67
C THR A 66 0.08 4.52 -8.63
N THR A 67 -0.01 5.80 -8.26
CA THR A 67 -0.47 6.85 -9.19
C THR A 67 0.55 7.11 -10.30
N ILE A 68 1.85 7.07 -10.00
CA ILE A 68 2.91 7.20 -11.01
C ILE A 68 2.91 5.98 -11.94
N GLU A 69 2.82 4.76 -11.39
CA GLU A 69 2.73 3.52 -12.17
C GLU A 69 1.46 3.44 -13.02
N VAL A 70 0.32 3.96 -12.53
CA VAL A 70 -0.94 4.00 -13.29
C VAL A 70 -0.86 5.03 -14.43
N ASP A 71 -0.23 6.18 -14.23
CA ASP A 71 -0.01 7.17 -15.29
C ASP A 71 0.92 6.62 -16.40
N GLU A 72 1.98 5.91 -16.03
CA GLU A 72 2.83 5.19 -16.97
C GLU A 72 2.09 4.03 -17.67
N MET A 73 1.21 3.29 -16.96
CA MET A 73 0.38 2.23 -17.55
C MET A 73 -0.67 2.76 -18.54
N ILE A 74 -1.22 3.96 -18.30
CA ILE A 74 -2.19 4.59 -19.22
C ILE A 74 -1.50 4.95 -20.55
N SER A 75 -0.21 5.28 -20.54
CA SER A 75 0.58 5.41 -21.78
C SER A 75 0.84 4.09 -22.51
N ILE A 76 0.68 2.94 -21.83
CA ILE A 76 0.92 1.60 -22.40
C ILE A 76 -0.36 1.00 -23.00
N VAL A 77 -1.55 1.50 -22.66
CA VAL A 77 -2.79 1.04 -23.31
C VAL A 77 -2.77 1.52 -24.76
N PRO A 78 -2.58 0.63 -25.76
CA PRO A 78 -2.64 1.04 -27.14
C PRO A 78 -4.05 1.60 -27.37
N GLU A 79 -4.11 2.80 -27.94
CA GLU A 79 -5.36 3.39 -28.42
C GLU A 79 -6.14 2.30 -29.17
N ARG A 80 -7.32 1.94 -28.65
CA ARG A 80 -8.16 0.91 -29.28
C ARG A 80 -8.79 1.52 -30.52
N ILE A 81 -8.12 1.34 -31.66
CA ILE A 81 -8.60 1.77 -32.97
C ILE A 81 -9.45 0.66 -33.56
N SER A 82 -10.66 0.99 -34.02
CA SER A 82 -11.55 0.01 -34.63
C SER A 82 -11.06 -0.42 -36.02
N TYR A 83 -11.41 -1.64 -36.45
CA TYR A 83 -11.12 -2.09 -37.83
C TYR A 83 -11.72 -1.14 -38.88
N TYR A 84 -12.94 -0.65 -38.66
CA TYR A 84 -13.61 0.28 -39.56
C TYR A 84 -12.83 1.59 -39.71
N GLU A 85 -12.30 2.11 -38.60
CA GLU A 85 -11.46 3.30 -38.62
C GLU A 85 -10.15 3.06 -39.39
N LEU A 86 -9.49 1.92 -39.19
CA LEU A 86 -8.31 1.55 -39.97
C LEU A 86 -8.62 1.38 -41.46
N MET A 87 -9.78 0.80 -41.79
CA MET A 87 -10.25 0.63 -43.15
C MET A 87 -10.50 1.98 -43.81
N GLN A 88 -11.13 2.93 -43.12
CA GLN A 88 -11.32 4.28 -43.64
C GLN A 88 -9.98 5.02 -43.78
N ALA A 89 -9.14 4.96 -42.75
CA ALA A 89 -7.85 5.63 -42.71
C ALA A 89 -6.92 5.19 -43.85
N THR A 90 -7.02 3.94 -44.29
CA THR A 90 -6.21 3.36 -45.38
C THR A 90 -6.88 3.40 -46.75
N GLU A 91 -8.01 4.10 -46.89
CA GLU A 91 -8.84 4.10 -48.11
C GLU A 91 -9.19 2.68 -48.57
N GLN A 92 -9.72 1.88 -47.65
CA GLN A 92 -10.06 0.47 -47.85
C GLN A 92 -8.85 -0.39 -48.24
N PHE A 93 -7.69 -0.14 -47.62
CA PHE A 93 -6.43 -0.81 -47.97
C PHE A 93 -6.04 -0.64 -49.44
N SER A 94 -6.26 0.57 -49.99
CA SER A 94 -5.92 0.90 -51.38
C SER A 94 -4.45 0.66 -51.69
N GLY A 95 -4.16 0.17 -52.89
CA GLY A 95 -2.79 -0.03 -53.37
C GLY A 95 -1.96 1.27 -53.45
N THR A 96 -2.62 2.43 -53.57
CA THR A 96 -1.96 3.75 -53.50
C THR A 96 -1.34 4.04 -52.13
N ASN A 97 -1.89 3.42 -51.09
CA ASN A 97 -1.41 3.55 -49.72
C ASN A 97 -0.45 2.42 -49.33
N LEU A 98 -0.13 1.47 -50.22
CA LEU A 98 0.78 0.37 -49.89
C LEU A 98 2.21 0.90 -49.68
N LEU A 99 2.74 0.72 -48.48
CA LEU A 99 4.11 1.06 -48.13
C LEU A 99 5.08 -0.10 -48.42
N GLY A 100 4.60 -1.35 -48.34
CA GLY A 100 5.40 -2.51 -48.65
C GLY A 100 4.67 -3.83 -48.38
N THR A 101 5.18 -4.89 -48.99
CA THR A 101 4.72 -6.27 -48.77
C THR A 101 5.89 -7.11 -48.26
N GLY A 102 5.60 -7.93 -47.26
CA GLY A 102 6.49 -8.98 -46.77
C GLY A 102 5.88 -10.36 -47.02
N SER A 103 6.58 -11.41 -46.61
CA SER A 103 6.14 -12.80 -46.81
C SER A 103 4.76 -13.11 -46.23
N SER A 104 4.40 -12.50 -45.10
CA SER A 104 3.16 -12.80 -44.36
C SER A 104 2.35 -11.56 -44.01
N CYS A 105 2.68 -10.40 -44.59
CA CYS A 105 1.98 -9.17 -44.28
C CYS A 105 2.09 -8.11 -45.37
N SER A 106 1.13 -7.20 -45.40
CA SER A 106 1.14 -5.97 -46.18
C SER A 106 1.08 -4.78 -45.23
N VAL A 107 1.83 -3.72 -45.50
CA VAL A 107 1.84 -2.50 -44.68
C VAL A 107 1.27 -1.36 -45.50
N TYR A 108 0.25 -0.69 -44.97
CA TYR A 108 -0.42 0.44 -45.62
C TYR A 108 -0.21 1.73 -44.82
N LYS A 109 -0.11 2.86 -45.52
CA LYS A 109 -0.23 4.20 -44.95
C LYS A 109 -1.70 4.44 -44.61
N GLY A 110 -1.97 5.00 -43.44
CA GLY A 110 -3.30 5.50 -43.10
C GLY A 110 -3.25 6.85 -42.41
N VAL A 111 -4.36 7.57 -42.47
CA VAL A 111 -4.57 8.83 -41.74
C VAL A 111 -5.84 8.66 -40.89
N LEU A 112 -5.69 8.63 -39.57
CA LEU A 112 -6.82 8.51 -38.64
C LEU A 112 -7.67 9.79 -38.62
N ASN A 113 -8.86 9.72 -38.02
CA ASN A 113 -9.80 10.86 -37.95
C ASN A 113 -9.23 12.07 -37.22
N ASN A 114 -8.27 11.86 -36.31
CA ASN A 114 -7.55 12.92 -35.61
C ASN A 114 -6.36 13.50 -36.41
N GLY A 115 -6.18 13.09 -37.68
CA GLY A 115 -5.08 13.52 -38.55
C GLY A 115 -3.77 12.78 -38.33
N LYS A 116 -3.69 11.85 -37.37
CA LYS A 116 -2.48 11.07 -37.10
C LYS A 116 -2.18 10.12 -38.26
N VAL A 117 -0.97 10.24 -38.81
CA VAL A 117 -0.46 9.31 -39.83
C VAL A 117 0.02 8.04 -39.17
N VAL A 118 -0.40 6.88 -39.68
CA VAL A 118 -0.08 5.56 -39.15
C VAL A 118 0.35 4.59 -40.26
N ALA A 119 1.08 3.55 -39.87
CA ALA A 119 1.38 2.40 -40.73
C ALA A 119 0.56 1.19 -40.24
N VAL A 120 -0.38 0.72 -41.05
CA VAL A 120 -1.28 -0.39 -40.72
C VAL A 120 -0.68 -1.68 -41.28
N LYS A 121 -0.19 -2.55 -40.40
CA LYS A 121 0.34 -3.87 -40.76
C LYS A 121 -0.78 -4.90 -40.77
N VAL A 122 -1.14 -5.36 -41.95
CA VAL A 122 -2.16 -6.39 -42.19
C VAL A 122 -1.45 -7.73 -42.38
N PHE A 123 -1.74 -8.72 -41.53
CA PHE A 123 -1.18 -10.06 -41.68
C PHE A 123 -2.01 -10.90 -42.65
N ASN A 124 -1.35 -11.46 -43.66
CA ASN A 124 -1.93 -12.43 -44.58
C ASN A 124 -1.85 -13.81 -43.93
N LEU A 125 -2.75 -14.09 -42.98
CA LEU A 125 -2.84 -15.40 -42.37
C LEU A 125 -3.36 -16.39 -43.42
N ARG A 126 -2.48 -17.27 -43.94
CA ARG A 126 -2.92 -18.50 -44.61
C ARG A 126 -3.53 -19.40 -43.54
N LEU A 127 -4.84 -19.29 -43.38
CA LEU A 127 -5.62 -20.07 -42.43
C LEU A 127 -5.79 -21.52 -42.93
N GLU A 128 -4.72 -22.31 -42.83
CA GLU A 128 -4.92 -23.73 -42.52
C GLU A 128 -5.02 -23.85 -40.99
N GLY A 129 -6.21 -23.58 -40.43
CA GLY A 129 -6.62 -24.12 -39.13
C GLY A 129 -6.59 -23.24 -37.86
N ILE A 130 -6.31 -21.93 -37.90
CA ILE A 130 -6.20 -21.11 -36.66
C ILE A 130 -7.09 -19.85 -36.69
N SER A 131 -8.39 -20.01 -36.94
CA SER A 131 -9.36 -18.89 -36.91
C SER A 131 -10.21 -18.79 -35.64
N LYS A 132 -10.04 -19.69 -34.65
CA LYS A 132 -10.96 -19.78 -33.49
C LYS A 132 -10.45 -19.21 -32.16
N ILE A 133 -9.28 -18.56 -32.11
CA ILE A 133 -8.64 -18.22 -30.82
C ILE A 133 -8.84 -16.75 -30.41
N PHE A 134 -9.32 -15.87 -31.28
CA PHE A 134 -9.34 -14.42 -31.01
C PHE A 134 -10.71 -13.84 -30.58
N ASP A 135 -11.74 -14.66 -30.38
CA ASP A 135 -13.08 -14.23 -29.94
C ASP A 135 -13.38 -14.53 -28.45
N ALA A 136 -12.36 -14.59 -27.57
CA ALA A 136 -12.52 -14.88 -26.13
C ALA A 136 -12.33 -13.65 -25.24
#